data_AF-A0A7S0NW00-F1
#
_entry.id   AF-A0A7S0NW00-F1
#
_cell.length_a   1.000
_cell.length_b   1.000
_cell.length_c   1.000
_cell.angle_alpha   90.00
_cell.angle_beta   90.00
_cell.angle_gamma   90.00
#
_symmetry.space_group_name_H-M   'P 1'
#
loop_
_entity.id
_entity.type
_entity.pdbx_description
1 polymer ?
#
loop_
_entity_poly.entity_id
_entity_poly.type
_entity_poly.pdbx_seq_one_letter_code
_entity_poly.pdbx_strand_id
1 'polypeptide(L)'
;LERSAEIRGAHALPSYQLRMLAAQVALQLPRDRESNAFVLALLDELEAERSAMAHEADIESAVRTLALDLHSRAMAADEPSSTCHPMRAWTITTAPKVAQCLHASAVLIDALRPLRALTADELSTQRRAHQRSVQLAAQLSRSLASPPCLPLEWQPLPAKLLPLPPPPP
;
A
#
# COMPACT_ATOMS: atom_id res chain seq x y z
N LEU A 1 -4.34 -6.55 -0.03
CA LEU A 1 -3.97 -7.86 0.56
C LEU A 1 -2.62 -8.34 0.07
N GLU A 2 -2.33 -8.33 -1.24
CA GLU A 2 -1.01 -8.71 -1.80
C GLU A 2 0.17 -7.99 -1.11
N ARG A 3 0.11 -6.66 -0.99
CA ARG A 3 1.15 -5.88 -0.28
C ARG A 3 1.34 -6.29 1.18
N SER A 4 0.27 -6.72 1.84
CA SER A 4 0.36 -7.22 3.21
C SER A 4 1.11 -8.55 3.28
N ALA A 5 0.87 -9.46 2.32
CA ALA A 5 1.56 -10.74 2.22
C ALA A 5 3.06 -10.56 1.93
N GLU A 6 3.42 -9.64 1.03
CA GLU A 6 4.82 -9.33 0.69
C GLU A 6 5.63 -8.84 1.91
N ILE A 7 5.03 -8.00 2.76
CA ILE A 7 5.75 -7.40 3.90
C ILE A 7 5.58 -8.16 5.21
N ARG A 8 4.71 -9.19 5.28
CA ARG A 8 4.35 -9.90 6.52
C ARG A 8 5.57 -10.42 7.28
N GLY A 9 6.56 -10.98 6.57
CA GLY A 9 7.75 -11.56 7.18
C GLY A 9 8.69 -10.56 7.85
N ALA A 10 8.76 -9.32 7.36
CA ALA A 10 9.67 -8.30 7.87
C ALA A 10 8.96 -7.21 8.70
N HIS A 11 7.68 -6.98 8.45
CA HIS A 11 6.92 -5.86 8.97
C HIS A 11 5.50 -6.31 9.38
N ALA A 12 5.40 -7.00 10.51
CA ALA A 12 4.15 -7.54 11.03
C ALA A 12 3.08 -6.44 11.28
N LEU A 13 3.46 -5.34 11.94
CA LEU A 13 2.54 -4.22 12.26
C LEU A 13 1.95 -3.57 10.99
N PRO A 14 2.75 -3.13 9.99
CA PRO A 14 2.19 -2.64 8.73
C PRO A 14 1.39 -3.68 7.96
N SER A 15 1.82 -4.96 7.98
CA SER A 15 1.09 -6.06 7.33
C SER A 15 -0.31 -6.23 7.95
N TYR A 16 -0.41 -6.22 9.27
CA TYR A 16 -1.66 -6.27 10.02
C TYR A 16 -2.56 -5.09 9.66
N GLN A 17 -2.03 -3.86 9.71
CA GLN A 17 -2.82 -2.66 9.42
C GLN A 17 -3.39 -2.63 8.00
N LEU A 18 -2.64 -3.12 7.01
CA LEU A 18 -3.15 -3.25 5.64
C LEU A 18 -4.34 -4.22 5.52
N ARG A 19 -4.34 -5.28 6.32
CA ARG A 19 -5.43 -6.26 6.37
C ARG A 19 -6.63 -5.71 7.14
N MET A 20 -6.39 -4.99 8.23
CA MET A 20 -7.43 -4.24 8.93
C MET A 20 -8.14 -3.23 8.02
N LEU A 21 -7.39 -2.44 7.25
CA LEU A 21 -7.95 -1.53 6.25
C LEU A 21 -8.81 -2.28 5.22
N ALA A 22 -8.29 -3.40 4.68
CA ALA A 22 -9.01 -4.19 3.70
C ALA A 22 -10.33 -4.75 4.27
N ALA A 23 -10.32 -5.24 5.51
CA ALA A 23 -11.52 -5.71 6.20
C ALA A 23 -12.53 -4.57 6.41
N GLN A 24 -12.07 -3.40 6.88
CA GLN A 24 -12.93 -2.22 7.08
C GLN A 24 -13.60 -1.78 5.78
N VAL A 25 -12.85 -1.71 4.68
CA VAL A 25 -13.40 -1.38 3.35
C VAL A 25 -14.40 -2.44 2.91
N ALA A 26 -14.07 -3.72 3.06
CA ALA A 26 -14.95 -4.81 2.66
C ALA A 26 -16.29 -4.79 3.41
N LEU A 27 -16.29 -4.36 4.69
CA LEU A 27 -17.53 -4.17 5.46
C LEU A 27 -18.44 -3.08 4.89
N GLN A 28 -17.89 -2.09 4.17
CA GLN A 28 -18.66 -1.00 3.54
C GLN A 28 -19.21 -1.35 2.15
N LEU A 29 -18.72 -2.42 1.53
CA LEU A 29 -19.15 -2.83 0.20
C LEU A 29 -20.40 -3.72 0.28
N PRO A 30 -21.27 -3.69 -0.76
CA PRO A 30 -22.29 -4.72 -0.94
C PRO A 30 -21.64 -6.10 -0.97
N ARG A 31 -22.19 -7.05 -0.22
CA ARG A 31 -21.62 -8.38 -0.04
C ARG A 31 -22.66 -9.46 -0.32
N ASP A 32 -22.26 -10.46 -1.09
CA ASP A 32 -22.97 -11.72 -1.20
C ASP A 32 -22.49 -12.72 -0.13
N ARG A 33 -23.00 -13.95 -0.19
CA ARG A 33 -22.68 -14.99 0.79
C ARG A 33 -21.19 -15.34 0.80
N GLU A 34 -20.56 -15.45 -0.37
CA GLU A 34 -19.15 -15.82 -0.50
C GLU A 34 -18.23 -14.70 0.01
N SER A 35 -18.52 -13.45 -0.39
CA SER A 35 -17.81 -12.27 0.10
C SER A 35 -17.94 -12.13 1.61
N ASN A 36 -19.11 -12.42 2.17
CA ASN A 36 -19.31 -12.35 3.62
C ASN A 36 -18.53 -13.44 4.36
N ALA A 37 -18.48 -14.68 3.84
CA ALA A 37 -17.68 -15.76 4.41
C ALA A 37 -16.18 -15.41 4.39
N PHE A 38 -15.70 -14.83 3.29
CA PHE A 38 -14.32 -14.36 3.17
C PHE A 38 -13.99 -13.27 4.20
N VAL A 39 -14.86 -12.28 4.38
CA VAL A 39 -14.64 -11.20 5.35
C VAL A 39 -14.63 -11.74 6.78
N LEU A 40 -15.52 -12.67 7.13
CA LEU A 40 -15.53 -13.29 8.46
C LEU A 40 -14.23 -14.04 8.73
N ALA A 41 -13.75 -14.86 7.79
CA ALA A 41 -12.47 -15.55 7.93
C ALA A 41 -11.29 -14.57 8.10
N LEU A 42 -11.29 -13.45 7.35
CA LEU A 42 -10.28 -12.41 7.50
C LEU A 42 -10.33 -11.75 8.89
N LEU A 43 -11.52 -11.54 9.46
CA LEU A 43 -11.67 -10.98 10.80
C LEU A 43 -11.15 -11.94 11.88
N ASP A 44 -11.44 -13.24 11.74
CA ASP A 44 -10.92 -14.27 12.66
C ASP A 44 -9.38 -14.32 12.64
N GLU A 45 -8.77 -14.26 11.45
CA GLU A 45 -7.31 -14.16 11.29
C GLU A 45 -6.74 -12.91 11.97
N LEU A 46 -7.40 -11.76 11.81
CA LEU A 46 -6.98 -10.49 12.40
C LEU A 46 -7.09 -10.50 13.93
N GLU A 47 -8.12 -11.14 14.50
CA GLU A 47 -8.27 -11.28 15.95
C GLU A 47 -7.17 -12.16 16.56
N ALA A 48 -6.84 -13.28 15.89
CA ALA A 48 -5.74 -14.14 16.30
C ALA A 48 -4.39 -13.39 16.24
N GLU A 49 -4.13 -12.63 15.18
CA GLU A 49 -2.91 -11.83 15.05
C GLU A 49 -2.83 -10.72 16.10
N ARG A 50 -3.94 -10.00 16.34
CA ARG A 50 -4.01 -8.96 17.37
C ARG A 50 -3.68 -9.52 18.75
N SER A 51 -4.14 -10.73 19.06
CA SER A 51 -3.86 -11.40 20.34
C SER A 51 -2.38 -11.79 20.47
N ALA A 52 -1.71 -12.10 19.36
CA ALA A 52 -0.29 -12.41 19.32
C ALA A 52 0.60 -11.15 19.37
N MET A 53 0.07 -9.98 19.00
CA MET A 53 0.77 -8.71 19.03
C MET A 53 0.68 -8.06 20.42
N ALA A 54 1.83 -7.76 21.04
CA ALA A 54 1.86 -7.08 22.34
C ALA A 54 1.09 -5.76 22.27
N HIS A 55 0.21 -5.52 23.26
CA HIS A 55 -0.77 -4.41 23.29
C HIS A 55 -0.17 -2.98 23.26
N GLU A 56 1.16 -2.84 23.31
CA GLU A 56 1.87 -1.55 23.35
C GLU A 56 2.50 -1.12 22.02
N ALA A 57 2.33 -1.90 20.95
CA ALA A 57 2.96 -1.57 19.67
C ALA A 57 2.26 -0.39 18.97
N ASP A 58 3.01 0.69 18.72
CA ASP A 58 2.56 1.84 17.94
C ASP A 58 2.46 1.49 16.44
N ILE A 59 1.29 0.96 16.06
CA ILE A 59 0.96 0.58 14.67
C ILE A 59 1.09 1.78 13.74
N GLU A 60 0.64 2.96 14.17
CA GLU A 60 0.64 4.17 13.35
C GLU A 60 2.07 4.56 12.98
N SER A 61 2.94 4.67 13.98
CA SER A 61 4.35 5.01 13.78
C SER A 61 5.07 3.97 12.92
N ALA A 62 4.80 2.67 13.13
CA ALA A 62 5.38 1.61 12.32
C ALA A 62 4.98 1.69 10.85
N VAL A 63 3.68 1.92 10.56
CA VAL A 63 3.14 2.07 9.21
C VAL A 63 3.73 3.32 8.55
N ARG A 64 3.72 4.45 9.25
CA ARG A 64 4.23 5.73 8.74
C ARG A 64 5.71 5.64 8.41
N THR A 65 6.51 5.09 9.32
CA THR A 65 7.97 4.95 9.14
C THR A 65 8.28 4.12 7.91
N LEU A 66 7.64 2.96 7.76
CA LEU A 66 7.84 2.11 6.59
C LEU A 66 7.39 2.79 5.29
N ALA A 67 6.25 3.47 5.31
CA ALA A 67 5.72 4.15 4.13
C ALA A 67 6.67 5.23 3.61
N LEU A 68 7.25 6.03 4.52
CA LEU A 68 8.19 7.09 4.19
C LEU A 68 9.57 6.55 3.80
N ASP A 69 10.06 5.49 4.44
CA ASP A 69 11.31 4.81 4.05
C ASP A 69 11.22 4.27 2.62
N LEU A 70 10.16 3.53 2.30
CA LEU A 70 9.92 3.01 0.95
C LEU A 70 9.85 4.13 -0.09
N HIS A 71 9.18 5.24 0.25
CA HIS A 71 9.15 6.41 -0.63
C HIS A 71 10.54 7.00 -0.86
N SER A 72 11.27 7.28 0.23
CA SER A 72 12.59 7.90 0.17
C SER A 72 13.57 7.06 -0.65
N ARG A 73 13.63 5.76 -0.37
CA ARG A 73 14.50 4.81 -1.10
C ARG A 73 14.11 4.68 -2.57
N ALA A 74 12.81 4.64 -2.87
CA ALA A 74 12.36 4.57 -4.26
C ALA A 74 12.67 5.85 -5.03
N MET A 75 12.47 7.03 -4.42
CA MET A 75 12.82 8.31 -5.05
C MET A 75 14.34 8.46 -5.25
N ALA A 76 15.16 7.97 -4.32
CA ALA A 76 16.62 7.97 -4.47
C ALA A 76 17.11 7.05 -5.60
N ALA A 77 16.36 5.98 -5.90
CA ALA A 77 16.66 5.03 -6.97
C ALA A 77 15.92 5.31 -8.29
N ASP A 78 15.01 6.29 -8.30
CA ASP A 78 14.25 6.69 -9.48
C ASP A 78 15.12 7.51 -10.44
N GLU A 79 14.86 7.36 -11.73
CA GLU A 79 15.47 8.15 -12.79
C GLU A 79 14.37 8.92 -13.56
N PRO A 80 13.88 10.07 -13.07
CA PRO A 80 12.72 10.75 -13.65
C PRO A 80 12.95 11.30 -15.06
N SER A 81 14.21 11.62 -15.40
CA SER A 81 14.63 12.10 -16.73
C SER A 81 14.88 10.96 -17.73
N SER A 82 14.79 9.72 -17.29
CA SER A 82 15.15 8.52 -18.03
C SER A 82 13.92 7.84 -18.62
N THR A 83 13.95 7.53 -19.91
CA THR A 83 12.92 6.69 -20.54
C THR A 83 13.26 5.22 -20.35
N CYS A 84 12.25 4.41 -20.02
CA CYS A 84 12.40 2.95 -19.92
C CYS A 84 12.75 2.37 -21.30
N HIS A 85 13.89 1.68 -21.41
CA HIS A 85 14.33 1.05 -22.65
C HIS A 85 14.90 -0.35 -22.37
N PRO A 86 14.60 -1.37 -23.19
CA PRO A 86 15.01 -2.76 -22.92
C PRO A 86 16.52 -2.97 -22.86
N MET A 87 17.30 -2.13 -23.53
CA MET A 87 18.77 -2.19 -23.49
C MET A 87 19.38 -1.58 -22.23
N ARG A 88 18.58 -0.95 -21.35
CA ARG A 88 19.07 -0.32 -20.12
C ARG A 88 18.90 -1.25 -18.94
N ALA A 89 20.00 -1.54 -18.25
CA ALA A 89 19.99 -2.38 -17.05
C ALA A 89 19.00 -1.87 -15.99
N TRP A 90 18.96 -0.56 -15.75
CA TRP A 90 18.02 0.05 -14.79
C TRP A 90 16.56 -0.29 -15.09
N THR A 91 16.16 -0.31 -16.37
CA THR A 91 14.79 -0.66 -16.79
C THR A 91 14.44 -2.10 -16.43
N ILE A 92 15.38 -3.03 -16.52
CA ILE A 92 15.14 -4.46 -16.24
C ILE A 92 15.19 -4.73 -14.73
N THR A 93 16.18 -4.16 -14.02
CA THR A 93 16.50 -4.60 -12.65
C THR A 93 15.93 -3.72 -11.55
N THR A 94 15.82 -2.41 -11.80
CA THR A 94 15.63 -1.40 -10.76
C THR A 94 14.28 -0.72 -10.88
N ALA A 95 13.90 -0.30 -12.09
CA ALA A 95 12.65 0.39 -12.35
C ALA A 95 11.39 -0.38 -11.85
N PRO A 96 11.27 -1.72 -12.02
CA PRO A 96 10.12 -2.45 -11.47
C PRO A 96 10.06 -2.37 -9.94
N LYS A 97 11.22 -2.44 -9.27
CA LYS A 97 11.31 -2.33 -7.81
C LYS A 97 10.95 -0.92 -7.34
N VAL A 98 11.39 0.11 -8.06
CA VAL A 98 11.00 1.50 -7.79
C VAL A 98 9.48 1.66 -7.90
N ALA A 99 8.87 1.16 -8.97
CA ALA A 99 7.42 1.21 -9.16
C ALA A 99 6.67 0.50 -8.02
N GLN A 100 7.11 -0.70 -7.64
CA GLN A 100 6.52 -1.48 -6.55
C GLN A 100 6.67 -0.80 -5.18
N CYS A 101 7.84 -0.23 -4.88
CA CYS A 101 8.08 0.49 -3.62
C CYS A 101 7.24 1.77 -3.52
N LEU A 102 7.13 2.55 -4.61
CA LEU A 102 6.26 3.73 -4.66
C LEU A 102 4.79 3.36 -4.47
N HIS A 103 4.35 2.29 -5.12
CA HIS A 103 2.99 1.78 -4.93
C HIS A 103 2.75 1.30 -3.49
N ALA A 104 3.66 0.51 -2.93
CA ALA A 104 3.57 0.04 -1.55
C ALA A 104 3.53 1.21 -0.54
N SER A 105 4.34 2.26 -0.78
CA SER A 105 4.30 3.50 0.00
C SER A 105 2.92 4.16 -0.07
N ALA A 106 2.35 4.34 -1.28
CA ALA A 106 1.04 4.95 -1.45
C ALA A 106 -0.08 4.16 -0.74
N VAL A 107 -0.02 2.83 -0.80
CA VAL A 107 -0.94 1.90 -0.12
C VAL A 107 -0.81 1.98 1.40
N LEU A 108 0.41 2.04 1.93
CA LEU A 108 0.66 2.17 3.37
C LEU A 108 0.22 3.53 3.92
N ILE A 109 0.43 4.63 3.17
CA ILE A 109 -0.11 5.94 3.56
C ILE A 109 -1.63 5.90 3.61
N ASP A 110 -2.28 5.17 2.71
CA ASP A 110 -3.74 4.99 2.75
C ASP A 110 -4.20 4.24 4.00
N ALA A 111 -3.38 3.29 4.46
CA ALA A 111 -3.62 2.50 5.67
C ALA A 111 -3.49 3.28 6.98
N LEU A 112 -2.93 4.49 6.95
CA LEU A 112 -2.92 5.40 8.10
C LEU A 112 -4.28 6.09 8.30
N ARG A 113 -5.10 6.21 7.25
CA ARG A 113 -6.35 6.98 7.30
C ARG A 113 -7.37 6.50 8.35
N PRO A 114 -7.52 5.18 8.62
CA PRO A 114 -8.36 4.71 9.73
C PRO A 114 -7.80 5.01 11.12
N LEU A 115 -6.49 5.25 11.23
CA LEU A 115 -5.82 5.53 12.50
C LEU A 115 -5.86 7.02 12.83
N ARG A 116 -5.68 7.87 11.81
CA ARG A 116 -5.70 9.33 11.94
C ARG A 116 -5.91 10.06 10.61
N ALA A 117 -6.16 11.37 10.71
CA ALA A 117 -6.08 12.26 9.57
C ALA A 117 -4.65 12.33 9.01
N LEU A 118 -4.53 12.30 7.68
CA LEU A 118 -3.26 12.50 6.98
C LEU A 118 -2.86 13.97 6.97
N THR A 119 -1.56 14.23 7.09
CA THR A 119 -1.02 15.57 6.91
C THR A 119 -1.03 15.96 5.42
N ALA A 120 -0.90 17.26 5.13
CA ALA A 120 -0.80 17.75 3.75
C ALA A 120 0.40 17.13 3.00
N ASP A 121 1.53 16.94 3.70
CA ASP A 121 2.73 16.33 3.14
C ASP A 121 2.55 14.84 2.83
N GLU A 122 1.84 14.12 3.68
CA GLU A 122 1.53 12.70 3.45
C GLU A 122 0.56 12.53 2.28
N LEU A 123 -0.45 13.39 2.17
CA LEU A 123 -1.34 13.42 1.01
C LEU A 123 -0.58 13.73 -0.28
N SER A 124 0.31 14.71 -0.26
CA SER A 124 1.18 15.06 -1.39
C SER A 124 2.10 13.89 -1.77
N THR A 125 2.69 13.23 -0.78
CA THR A 125 3.55 12.06 -0.96
C THR A 125 2.78 10.88 -1.56
N GLN A 126 1.59 10.57 -1.04
CA GLN A 126 0.73 9.52 -1.58
C GLN A 126 0.39 9.77 -3.05
N ARG A 127 -0.04 10.99 -3.39
CA ARG A 127 -0.40 11.35 -4.77
C ARG A 127 0.78 11.19 -5.72
N ARG A 128 1.95 11.74 -5.35
CA ARG A 128 3.17 11.65 -6.17
C ARG A 128 3.63 10.20 -6.34
N ALA A 129 3.66 9.44 -5.25
CA ALA A 129 4.07 8.03 -5.27
C ALA A 129 3.13 7.19 -6.14
N HIS A 130 1.81 7.37 -6.00
CA HIS A 130 0.82 6.71 -6.84
C HIS A 130 1.00 7.06 -8.32
N GLN A 131 1.00 8.36 -8.67
CA GLN A 131 1.16 8.83 -10.05
C GLN A 131 2.43 8.28 -10.70
N ARG A 132 3.57 8.37 -10.01
CA ARG A 132 4.85 7.90 -10.53
C ARG A 132 4.91 6.38 -10.64
N SER A 133 4.34 5.63 -9.69
CA SER A 133 4.29 4.17 -9.75
C SER A 133 3.50 3.68 -10.98
N VAL A 134 2.32 4.27 -11.25
CA VAL A 134 1.48 3.96 -12.42
C VAL A 134 2.19 4.34 -13.71
N GLN A 135 2.79 5.54 -13.77
CA GLN A 135 3.55 5.99 -14.92
C GLN A 135 4.69 5.02 -15.26
N LEU A 136 5.48 4.63 -14.26
CA LEU A 136 6.63 3.76 -14.44
C LEU A 136 6.21 2.33 -14.82
N ALA A 137 5.19 1.77 -14.16
CA ALA A 137 4.65 0.47 -14.50
C ALA A 137 4.10 0.42 -15.94
N ALA A 138 3.41 1.47 -16.39
CA ALA A 138 2.92 1.57 -17.76
C ALA A 138 4.07 1.71 -18.78
N GLN A 139 5.13 2.46 -18.45
CA GLN A 139 6.34 2.56 -19.28
C GLN A 139 7.06 1.23 -19.39
N LEU A 140 7.20 0.50 -18.27
CA LEU A 140 7.84 -0.81 -18.22
C LEU A 140 7.07 -1.85 -19.03
N SER A 141 5.75 -1.92 -18.84
CA SER A 141 4.90 -2.86 -19.58
C SER A 141 5.02 -2.66 -21.10
N ARG A 142 5.03 -1.41 -21.57
CA ARG A 142 5.24 -1.11 -23.00
C ARG A 142 6.66 -1.42 -23.46
N SER A 143 7.67 -1.03 -22.68
CA SER A 143 9.08 -1.17 -23.05
C SER A 143 9.49 -2.64 -23.13
N LEU A 144 9.12 -3.43 -22.13
CA LEU A 144 9.50 -4.84 -21.98
C LEU A 144 8.49 -5.82 -22.61
N ALA A 145 7.40 -5.32 -23.19
CA ALA A 145 6.27 -6.12 -23.67
C ALA A 145 5.77 -7.16 -22.62
N SER A 146 5.77 -6.75 -21.35
CA SER A 146 5.40 -7.60 -20.22
C SER A 146 4.10 -7.11 -19.55
N PRO A 147 3.40 -7.97 -18.79
CA PRO A 147 2.35 -7.51 -17.89
C PRO A 147 2.88 -6.42 -16.93
N PRO A 148 2.02 -5.51 -16.45
CA PRO A 148 2.44 -4.48 -15.51
C PRO A 148 2.88 -5.12 -14.19
N CYS A 149 3.93 -4.57 -13.57
CA CYS A 149 4.51 -5.09 -12.32
C CYS A 149 3.67 -4.75 -11.06
N LEU A 150 2.54 -4.06 -11.25
CA LEU A 150 1.57 -3.65 -10.24
C LEU A 150 0.20 -3.42 -10.91
N PRO A 151 -0.92 -3.52 -10.16
CA PRO A 151 -2.26 -3.23 -10.69
C PRO A 151 -2.39 -1.74 -11.04
N LEU A 152 -2.60 -1.43 -12.32
CA LEU A 152 -2.69 -0.05 -12.83
C LEU A 152 -4.03 0.61 -12.46
N GLU A 153 -5.03 -0.21 -12.18
CA GLU A 153 -6.38 0.16 -11.78
C GLU A 153 -6.48 0.52 -10.29
N TRP A 154 -5.47 0.18 -9.48
CA TRP A 154 -5.49 0.53 -8.07
C TRP A 154 -5.47 2.05 -7.90
N GLN A 155 -6.34 2.56 -7.03
CA GLN A 155 -6.37 3.97 -6.65
C GLN A 155 -6.44 4.09 -5.12
N PRO A 156 -5.90 5.18 -4.53
CA PRO A 156 -6.13 5.49 -3.13
C PRO A 156 -7.62 5.49 -2.80
N LEU A 157 -7.99 4.97 -1.64
CA LEU A 157 -9.38 4.79 -1.26
C LEU A 157 -10.10 6.15 -1.21
N PRO A 158 -11.33 6.22 -1.73
CA PRO A 158 -12.13 7.43 -1.64
C PRO A 158 -12.55 7.65 -0.19
N ALA A 159 -12.67 8.92 0.23
CA ALA A 159 -13.02 9.29 1.61
C ALA A 159 -14.30 8.61 2.12
N LYS A 160 -15.27 8.36 1.24
CA LYS A 160 -16.55 7.69 1.56
C LYS A 160 -16.42 6.24 2.01
N LEU A 161 -15.33 5.55 1.68
CA LEU A 161 -15.09 4.14 2.04
C LEU A 161 -14.21 4.00 3.28
N LEU A 162 -13.76 5.11 3.84
CA LEU A 162 -12.91 5.10 5.02
C LEU A 162 -13.78 5.24 6.27
N PRO A 163 -13.54 4.43 7.31
CA PRO A 163 -14.19 4.64 8.59
C PRO A 163 -13.84 6.02 9.13
N LEU A 164 -14.81 6.67 9.78
CA LEU A 164 -14.56 7.92 10.50
C LEU A 164 -13.48 7.65 11.57
N PRO A 165 -12.44 8.49 11.67
CA PRO A 165 -11.46 8.35 12.74
C PRO A 165 -12.19 8.46 14.10
N PRO A 166 -11.71 7.75 15.14
CA PRO A 166 -12.32 7.84 16.45
C PRO A 166 -12.32 9.30 16.93
N PRO A 167 -13.38 9.76 17.64
CA PRO A 167 -13.40 11.10 18.19
C PRO A 167 -12.22 11.30 19.15
N PRO A 168 -11.65 12.52 19.24
CA PRO A 168 -10.61 12.81 20.22
C PRO A 168 -11.15 12.56 21.65
N PRO A 169 -10.29 12.10 22.58
CA PRO A 169 -10.65 11.89 23.97
C PRO A 169 -11.06 13.18 24.69
#